data_AF-A0A1Z9FEF1-F1
#
_entry.id   AF-A0A1Z9FEF1-F1
#
_cell.length_a   1.000
_cell.length_b   1.000
_cell.length_c   1.000
_cell.angle_alpha   90.00
_cell.angle_beta   90.00
_cell.angle_gamma   90.00
#
_symmetry.space_group_name_H-M   'P 1'
#
loop_
_entity.id
_entity.type
_entity.pdbx_description
1 polymer ?
#
loop_
_entity_poly.entity_id
_entity_poly.type
_entity_poly.pdbx_seq_one_letter_code
_entity_poly.pdbx_strand_id
1 'polypeptide(L)'
;MKLSYTTANNRITAEFEADTHRELFTQISRFQEVFEESKCGKCGSENLRFVVRTVDDNEYFELRCADCGAKLAFGSMKKGGGLFPRRKDGDTWLPDNGWQKWNPKTKSVE
;
A
#
# COMPACT_ATOMS: atom_id res chain seq x y z
N MET A 1 -10.13 -25.07 -2.78
CA MET A 1 -8.72 -25.13 -3.24
C MET A 1 -7.88 -24.23 -2.36
N LYS A 2 -6.68 -24.66 -1.95
CA LYS A 2 -5.78 -23.90 -1.08
C LYS A 2 -4.50 -23.52 -1.82
N LEU A 3 -4.07 -22.27 -1.70
CA LEU A 3 -2.81 -21.76 -2.23
C LEU A 3 -2.07 -20.98 -1.14
N SER A 4 -0.74 -21.05 -1.16
CA SER A 4 0.12 -20.17 -0.37
C SER A 4 0.84 -19.23 -1.32
N TYR A 5 0.83 -17.95 -0.99
CA TYR A 5 1.56 -16.92 -1.73
C TYR A 5 2.49 -16.19 -0.78
N THR A 6 3.74 -16.02 -1.22
CA THR A 6 4.76 -15.28 -0.48
C THR A 6 5.14 -14.06 -1.31
N THR A 7 5.19 -12.89 -0.67
CA THR A 7 5.59 -11.64 -1.33
C THR A 7 7.00 -11.80 -1.92
N ALA A 8 7.30 -11.07 -3.00
CA ALA A 8 8.56 -11.17 -3.73
C ALA A 8 9.81 -10.87 -2.86
N ASN A 9 9.62 -10.09 -1.80
CA ASN A 9 10.67 -9.79 -0.80
C ASN A 9 10.72 -10.81 0.37
N ASN A 10 9.92 -11.88 0.32
CA ASN A 10 9.83 -12.94 1.33
C ASN A 10 9.44 -12.46 2.75
N ARG A 11 8.83 -11.28 2.88
CA ARG A 11 8.46 -10.71 4.20
C ARG A 11 7.11 -11.21 4.70
N ILE A 12 6.18 -11.56 3.82
CA ILE A 12 4.82 -11.93 4.18
C ILE A 12 4.43 -13.17 3.38
N THR A 13 3.95 -14.20 4.08
CA THR A 13 3.29 -15.35 3.49
C THR A 13 1.82 -15.33 3.90
N ALA A 14 0.93 -15.48 2.93
CA ALA A 14 -0.50 -15.56 3.14
C ALA A 14 -1.05 -16.84 2.51
N GLU A 15 -1.99 -17.48 3.20
CA GLU A 15 -2.72 -18.63 2.70
C GLU A 15 -4.11 -18.19 2.23
N PHE A 16 -4.51 -18.66 1.06
CA PHE A 16 -5.79 -18.37 0.43
C PHE A 16 -6.54 -19.66 0.19
N GLU A 17 -7.84 -19.63 0.47
CA GLU A 17 -8.74 -20.74 0.21
C GLU A 17 -10.02 -20.24 -0.47
N ALA A 18 -10.38 -20.87 -1.58
CA ALA A 18 -11.65 -20.63 -2.26
C ALA A 18 -12.04 -21.81 -3.16
N ASP A 19 -13.30 -21.82 -3.60
CA ASP A 19 -13.85 -22.90 -4.41
C ASP A 19 -13.54 -22.74 -5.90
N THR A 20 -13.28 -21.51 -6.34
CA THR A 20 -13.03 -21.19 -7.75
C THR A 20 -11.72 -20.43 -7.98
N HIS A 21 -11.14 -20.59 -9.17
CA HIS A 21 -9.98 -19.80 -9.57
C HIS A 21 -10.26 -18.28 -9.60
N ARG A 22 -11.51 -17.88 -9.89
CA ARG A 22 -11.93 -16.46 -9.92
C ARG A 22 -11.82 -15.82 -8.54
N GLU A 23 -12.25 -16.53 -7.51
CA GLU A 23 -12.18 -16.05 -6.13
C GLU A 23 -10.73 -15.99 -5.64
N LEU A 24 -9.95 -17.05 -5.89
CA LEU A 24 -8.51 -17.05 -5.56
C LEU A 24 -7.78 -15.89 -6.25
N PHE A 25 -8.02 -15.67 -7.54
CA PHE A 25 -7.43 -14.54 -8.27
C PHE A 25 -7.81 -13.20 -7.65
N THR A 26 -9.09 -13.05 -7.25
CA THR A 26 -9.57 -11.82 -6.61
C THR A 26 -8.91 -11.60 -5.25
N GLN A 27 -8.75 -12.64 -4.43
CA GLN A 27 -8.10 -12.54 -3.12
C GLN A 27 -6.60 -12.22 -3.27
N ILE A 28 -5.90 -12.91 -4.17
CA ILE A 28 -4.46 -12.69 -4.45
C ILE A 28 -4.24 -11.28 -5.01
N SER A 29 -5.07 -10.83 -5.96
CA SER A 29 -4.95 -9.49 -6.53
C SER A 29 -5.12 -8.40 -5.46
N ARG A 30 -6.09 -8.54 -4.55
CA ARG A 30 -6.26 -7.61 -3.41
C ARG A 30 -5.09 -7.65 -2.45
N PHE A 31 -4.52 -8.83 -2.21
CA PHE A 31 -3.33 -8.97 -1.40
C PHE A 31 -2.12 -8.27 -2.04
N GLN A 32 -1.89 -8.50 -3.33
CA GLN A 32 -0.77 -7.90 -4.06
C GLN A 32 -0.86 -6.37 -4.09
N GLU A 33 -2.07 -5.83 -4.29
CA GLU A 33 -2.31 -4.38 -4.30
C GLU A 33 -1.83 -3.67 -3.02
N VAL A 34 -1.88 -4.36 -1.87
CA VAL A 34 -1.55 -3.78 -0.56
C VAL A 34 -0.17 -4.20 -0.08
N PHE A 35 0.20 -5.46 -0.26
CA PHE A 35 1.35 -6.08 0.40
C PHE A 35 2.54 -6.33 -0.54
N GLU A 36 2.40 -6.10 -1.85
CA GLU A 36 3.49 -6.29 -2.83
C GLU A 36 4.27 -5.02 -3.18
N GLU A 37 4.01 -3.91 -2.49
CA GLU A 37 4.84 -2.71 -2.59
C GLU A 37 6.18 -2.96 -1.86
N SER A 38 7.20 -3.35 -2.62
CA SER A 38 8.50 -3.75 -2.09
C SER A 38 9.49 -2.61 -1.94
N LYS A 39 9.28 -1.47 -2.62
CA LYS A 39 10.24 -0.35 -2.67
C LYS A 39 9.56 1.00 -2.51
N CYS A 40 10.29 1.94 -1.91
CA CYS A 40 9.88 3.33 -1.86
C CYS A 40 9.93 3.92 -3.27
N GLY A 41 8.79 4.43 -3.77
CA GLY A 41 8.74 5.09 -5.08
C GLY A 41 9.63 6.33 -5.20
N LYS A 42 10.02 6.94 -4.07
CA LYS A 42 10.82 8.18 -4.04
C LYS A 42 12.33 7.96 -3.97
N CYS A 43 12.79 6.94 -3.21
CA CYS A 43 14.24 6.70 -3.02
C CYS A 43 14.69 5.27 -3.31
N GLY A 44 13.78 4.36 -3.68
CA GLY A 44 14.08 2.96 -4.00
C GLY A 44 14.38 2.05 -2.80
N SER A 45 14.39 2.57 -1.57
CA SER A 45 14.63 1.77 -0.36
C SER A 45 13.56 0.70 -0.13
N GLU A 46 13.98 -0.47 0.33
CA GLU A 46 13.12 -1.59 0.74
C GLU A 46 12.76 -1.54 2.24
N ASN A 47 13.30 -0.56 2.98
CA ASN A 47 13.08 -0.38 4.42
C ASN A 47 11.72 0.29 4.68
N LEU A 48 10.67 -0.47 4.39
CA LEU A 48 9.28 -0.05 4.48
C LEU A 48 8.59 -0.66 5.70
N ARG A 49 7.72 0.13 6.33
CA ARG A 49 6.85 -0.30 7.43
C ARG A 49 5.42 0.16 7.24
N PHE A 50 4.47 -0.68 7.62
CA PHE A 50 3.06 -0.32 7.68
C PHE A 50 2.80 0.58 8.90
N VAL A 51 1.98 1.61 8.71
CA VAL A 51 1.61 2.58 9.74
C VAL A 51 0.12 2.83 9.66
N VAL A 52 -0.55 2.79 10.80
CA VAL A 52 -1.92 3.29 10.96
C VAL A 52 -1.87 4.52 11.83
N ARG A 53 -2.49 5.61 11.36
CA ARG A 53 -2.68 6.83 12.16
C ARG A 53 -4.15 7.02 12.41
N THR A 54 -4.51 7.38 13.63
CA THR A 54 -5.88 7.73 14.00
C THR A 54 -5.98 9.24 14.21
N VAL A 55 -6.92 9.89 13.52
CA VAL A 55 -7.21 11.33 13.68
C VAL A 55 -8.73 11.49 13.69
N ASP A 56 -9.28 12.06 14.76
CA ASP A 56 -10.73 12.25 14.95
C ASP A 56 -11.54 10.99 14.61
N ASP A 57 -11.15 9.86 15.21
CA ASP A 57 -11.72 8.51 14.99
C ASP A 57 -11.60 7.94 13.56
N ASN A 58 -10.90 8.63 12.66
CA ASN A 58 -10.61 8.13 11.32
C ASN A 58 -9.23 7.46 11.26
N GLU A 59 -9.19 6.26 10.70
CA GLU A 59 -7.94 5.54 10.45
C GLU A 59 -7.36 5.86 9.07
N TYR A 60 -6.07 6.16 9.04
CA TYR A 60 -5.29 6.40 7.84
C TYR A 60 -4.19 5.36 7.73
N PHE A 61 -4.30 4.53 6.70
CA PHE A 61 -3.37 3.45 6.41
C PHE A 61 -2.26 3.96 5.49
N GLU A 62 -1.01 3.78 5.88
CA GLU A 62 0.15 4.29 5.16
C GLU A 62 1.27 3.24 5.13
N LEU A 63 1.99 3.16 4.02
CA LEU A 63 3.31 2.54 3.99
C LEU A 63 4.35 3.65 4.10
N ARG A 64 5.32 3.50 5.00
CA ARG A 64 6.32 4.53 5.28
C ARG A 64 7.73 4.00 5.08
N CYS A 65 8.52 4.77 4.33
CA CYS A 65 9.95 4.52 4.19
C CYS A 65 10.68 5.02 5.44
N ALA A 66 11.43 4.14 6.10
CA ALA A 66 12.22 4.50 7.27
C ALA A 66 13.47 5.32 6.92
N ASP A 67 13.96 5.23 5.68
CA ASP A 67 15.20 5.89 5.27
C ASP A 67 14.98 7.33 4.82
N CYS A 68 14.00 7.58 3.93
CA CYS A 68 13.72 8.93 3.43
C CYS A 68 12.53 9.60 4.11
N GLY A 69 11.71 8.86 4.85
CA GLY A 69 10.52 9.39 5.53
C GLY A 69 9.31 9.64 4.63
N ALA A 70 9.41 9.37 3.33
CA ALA A 70 8.27 9.41 2.40
C ALA A 70 7.22 8.35 2.76
N LYS A 71 5.99 8.58 2.33
CA LYS A 71 4.85 7.70 2.57
C LYS A 71 4.04 7.45 1.31
N LEU A 72 3.45 6.26 1.22
CA LEU A 72 2.38 5.93 0.30
C LEU A 72 1.09 5.81 1.11
N ALA A 73 0.11 6.66 0.84
CA ALA A 73 -1.17 6.63 1.52
C ALA A 73 -2.13 5.62 0.85
N PHE A 74 -2.93 4.94 1.67
CA PHE A 74 -3.96 4.02 1.19
C PHE A 74 -5.35 4.62 1.42
N GLY A 75 -6.22 4.44 0.44
CA GLY A 75 -7.66 4.65 0.59
C GLY A 75 -8.35 3.35 0.98
N SER A 76 -9.50 3.46 1.63
CA SER A 76 -10.37 2.32 1.94
C SER A 76 -11.52 2.26 0.95
N MET A 77 -11.80 1.07 0.44
CA MET A 77 -12.97 0.81 -0.39
C MET A 77 -14.24 1.02 0.45
N LYS A 78 -15.26 1.63 -0.15
CA LYS A 78 -16.55 1.89 0.53
C LYS A 78 -17.25 0.62 1.02
N LYS A 79 -16.97 -0.53 0.39
CA LYS A 79 -17.54 -1.83 0.73
C LYS A 79 -16.43 -2.87 0.83
N GLY A 80 -16.56 -3.79 1.77
CA GLY A 80 -15.67 -4.94 1.90
C GLY A 80 -14.31 -4.67 2.57
N GLY A 81 -14.07 -3.45 3.06
CA GLY A 81 -12.88 -3.14 3.88
C GLY A 81 -11.53 -3.22 3.17
N GLY A 82 -11.51 -3.39 1.85
CA GLY A 82 -10.27 -3.45 1.07
C GLY A 82 -9.53 -2.12 1.08
N LEU A 83 -8.21 -2.16 1.01
CA LEU A 83 -7.35 -0.98 0.83
C LEU A 83 -6.87 -0.89 -0.62
N PHE A 84 -6.52 0.32 -1.05
CA PHE A 84 -5.85 0.57 -2.33
C PHE A 84 -4.88 1.74 -2.21
N PRO A 85 -3.71 1.69 -2.85
CA PRO A 85 -2.75 2.78 -2.83
C PRO A 85 -3.30 3.99 -3.59
N ARG A 86 -3.15 5.19 -3.01
CA ARG A 86 -3.52 6.44 -3.68
C ARG A 86 -2.42 6.85 -4.66
N ARG A 87 -2.56 6.42 -5.91
CA ARG A 87 -1.62 6.72 -7.01
C ARG A 87 -2.02 7.95 -7.84
N LYS A 88 -3.22 8.48 -7.63
CA LYS A 88 -3.79 9.59 -8.39
C LYS A 88 -4.41 10.64 -7.48
N ASP A 89 -4.46 11.86 -7.99
CA ASP A 89 -5.33 12.92 -7.52
C ASP A 89 -6.32 13.31 -8.63
N GLY A 90 -7.59 12.97 -8.43
CA GLY A 90 -8.58 12.93 -9.52
C GLY A 90 -8.12 12.01 -10.67
N ASP A 91 -8.06 12.56 -11.88
CA ASP A 91 -7.59 11.85 -13.07
C ASP A 91 -6.06 11.94 -13.28
N THR A 92 -5.35 12.71 -12.45
CA THR A 92 -3.92 12.96 -12.61
C THR A 92 -3.10 11.94 -11.84
N TRP A 93 -2.16 11.28 -12.52
CA TRP A 93 -1.18 10.41 -11.86
C TRP A 93 -0.20 11.23 -11.03
N LEU A 94 0.01 10.81 -9.79
CA LEU A 94 1.00 11.41 -8.91
C LEU A 94 2.41 10.93 -9.29
N PRO A 95 3.45 11.78 -9.13
CA PRO A 95 4.85 11.36 -9.31
C PRO A 95 5.21 10.26 -8.30
N ASP A 96 6.35 9.60 -8.54
CA ASP A 96 6.90 8.56 -7.65
C ASP A 96 5.90 7.44 -7.32
N ASN A 97 4.98 7.14 -8.25
CA ASN A 97 3.84 6.25 -8.02
C ASN A 97 3.02 6.64 -6.77
N GLY A 98 2.77 7.91 -6.52
CA GLY A 98 2.00 8.38 -5.36
C GLY A 98 2.75 8.37 -4.02
N TRP A 99 4.05 8.07 -4.01
CA TRP A 99 4.87 8.28 -2.83
C TRP A 99 5.12 9.78 -2.61
N GLN A 100 4.89 10.23 -1.39
CA GLN A 100 4.89 11.65 -1.04
C GLN A 100 5.70 11.88 0.23
N LYS A 101 6.44 12.99 0.29
CA LYS A 101 7.18 13.42 1.47
C LYS A 101 6.80 14.86 1.83
N TRP A 102 6.50 15.11 3.09
CA TRP A 102 6.32 16.48 3.58
C TRP A 102 7.68 17.17 3.69
N ASN A 103 7.81 18.34 3.06
CA ASN A 103 8.94 19.22 3.25
C ASN A 103 8.57 20.33 4.26
N PRO A 104 9.14 20.32 5.47
CA PRO A 104 8.83 21.31 6.50
C PRO A 104 9.37 22.72 6.18
N LYS A 105 10.36 22.84 5.29
CA LYS A 105 10.95 24.14 4.90
C LYS A 105 10.03 24.89 3.95
N THR A 106 9.52 24.20 2.93
CA THR A 106 8.61 24.79 1.93
C THR A 106 7.14 24.71 2.34
N LYS A 107 6.82 23.92 3.38
CA LYS A 107 5.45 23.60 3.83
C LYS A 107 4.60 23.01 2.69
N SER A 108 5.21 22.17 1.87
CA SER A 108 4.57 21.51 0.74
C SER A 108 4.85 20.01 0.75
N VAL A 109 4.00 19.26 0.04
CA VAL A 109 4.25 17.85 -0.27
C VAL A 109 5.08 17.76 -1.54
N GLU A 110 6.08 16.89 -1.52
CA GLU A 110 6.99 16.59 -2.63
C GLU A 110 6.90 15.12 -3.06
#